data_AF-A0A835B9S4-F1
#
_entry.id   AF-A0A835B9S4-F1
#
_cell.length_a   1.000
_cell.length_b   1.000
_cell.length_c   1.000
_cell.angle_alpha   90.00
_cell.angle_beta   90.00
_cell.angle_gamma   90.00
#
_symmetry.space_group_name_H-M   'P 1'
#
loop_
_entity.id
_entity.type
_entity.pdbx_description
1 polymer ?
#
loop_
_entity_poly.entity_id
_entity_poly.type
_entity_poly.pdbx_seq_one_letter_code
_entity_poly.pdbx_strand_id
1 'polypeptide(L)'
;MRGIPSMSSALVAEAEAYRDGLRLTLMRGAPEHVILESDSLQLVSLWKDRCKQRSEIATILDEMQEMVTALPSVTFVHVTRSVNGAAHLCAKNASSSSPRPQ
;
A
#
# COMPACT_ATOMS: atom_id res chain seq x y z
N MET A 1 -14.49 -19.32 -10.77
CA MET A 1 -14.93 -18.96 -9.41
C MET A 1 -13.94 -17.94 -8.87
N ARG A 2 -14.38 -16.70 -8.54
CA ARG A 2 -13.51 -15.68 -7.93
C ARG A 2 -13.23 -16.11 -6.48
N GLY A 3 -12.00 -16.47 -6.17
CA GLY A 3 -11.58 -16.57 -4.78
C GLY A 3 -11.67 -15.18 -4.17
N ILE A 4 -12.47 -15.01 -3.12
CA ILE A 4 -12.42 -13.79 -2.32
C ILE A 4 -11.03 -13.79 -1.69
N PRO A 5 -10.15 -12.82 -2.01
CA PRO A 5 -8.86 -12.76 -1.35
C PRO A 5 -9.12 -12.68 0.15
N SER A 6 -8.47 -13.55 0.92
CA SER A 6 -8.52 -13.47 2.38
C SER A 6 -8.16 -12.05 2.81
N MET A 7 -8.76 -11.56 3.89
CA MET A 7 -8.53 -10.19 4.39
C MET A 7 -7.03 -9.88 4.56
N SER A 8 -6.24 -10.89 4.94
CA SER A 8 -4.78 -10.84 5.00
C SER A 8 -4.10 -10.63 3.64
N SER A 9 -4.59 -11.27 2.58
CA SER A 9 -4.04 -11.12 1.22
C SER A 9 -4.35 -9.75 0.62
N ALA A 10 -5.54 -9.20 0.91
CA ALA A 10 -5.89 -7.85 0.46
C ALA A 10 -5.02 -6.78 1.16
N LEU A 11 -4.84 -6.91 2.47
CA LEU A 11 -4.04 -6.00 3.27
C LEU A 11 -2.55 -6.01 2.88
N VAL A 12 -1.98 -7.19 2.62
CA VAL A 12 -0.61 -7.32 2.09
C VAL A 12 -0.51 -6.67 0.71
N ALA A 13 -1.48 -6.90 -0.19
CA ALA A 13 -1.47 -6.27 -1.51
C ALA A 13 -1.55 -4.73 -1.44
N GLU A 14 -2.30 -4.18 -0.49
CA GLU A 14 -2.37 -2.73 -0.26
C GLU A 14 -1.05 -2.17 0.29
N ALA A 15 -0.41 -2.86 1.24
CA ALA A 15 0.89 -2.47 1.77
C ALA A 15 1.97 -2.52 0.68
N GLU A 16 1.93 -3.53 -0.17
CA GLU A 16 2.81 -3.67 -1.34
C GLU A 16 2.61 -2.53 -2.34
N ALA A 17 1.36 -2.19 -2.67
CA ALA A 17 1.06 -1.07 -3.56
C ALA A 17 1.60 0.27 -3.02
N TYR A 18 1.53 0.46 -1.70
CA TYR A 18 2.12 1.61 -1.01
C TYR A 18 3.65 1.64 -1.12
N ARG A 19 4.28 0.49 -0.87
CA ARG A 19 5.73 0.31 -0.99
C ARG A 19 6.22 0.67 -2.40
N ASP A 20 5.54 0.18 -3.43
CA ASP A 20 5.88 0.49 -4.82
C ASP A 20 5.66 1.97 -5.17
N GLY A 21 4.61 2.60 -4.64
CA GLY A 21 4.38 4.04 -4.78
C GLY A 21 5.52 4.89 -4.19
N LEU A 22 6.01 4.51 -3.01
CA LEU A 22 7.17 5.16 -2.37
C LEU A 22 8.44 4.99 -3.19
N ARG A 23 8.71 3.77 -3.68
CA ARG A 23 9.87 3.48 -4.56
C ARG A 23 9.84 4.34 -5.81
N LEU A 24 8.69 4.41 -6.49
CA LEU A 24 8.54 5.22 -7.69
C LEU A 24 8.77 6.70 -7.40
N THR A 25 8.29 7.18 -6.25
CA THR A 25 8.46 8.56 -5.81
C THR A 25 9.93 8.92 -5.57
N LEU A 26 10.67 8.03 -4.90
CA LEU A 26 12.11 8.18 -4.70
C LEU A 26 12.87 8.16 -6.04
N MET A 27 12.53 7.23 -6.94
CA MET A 27 13.14 7.13 -8.27
C MET A 27 12.92 8.37 -9.15
N ARG A 28 11.80 9.09 -8.96
CA ARG A 28 11.45 10.28 -9.73
C ARG A 28 11.97 11.59 -9.14
N GLY A 29 12.78 11.53 -8.08
CA GLY A 29 13.45 12.69 -7.51
C GLY A 29 12.77 13.30 -6.29
N ALA A 30 12.07 12.50 -5.48
CA ALA A 30 11.61 12.83 -4.12
C ALA A 30 10.96 14.24 -3.99
N PRO A 31 9.66 14.38 -4.31
CA PRO A 31 8.97 15.66 -4.17
C PRO A 31 8.96 16.13 -2.71
N GLU A 32 8.81 17.45 -2.51
CA GLU A 32 8.85 18.06 -1.17
C GLU A 32 7.75 17.53 -0.23
N HIS A 33 6.61 17.12 -0.80
CA HIS A 33 5.49 16.59 -0.03
C HIS A 33 4.83 15.41 -0.76
N VAL A 34 4.70 14.29 -0.05
CA VAL A 34 4.06 13.06 -0.55
C VAL A 34 2.84 12.76 0.28
N ILE A 35 1.69 12.58 -0.38
CA ILE A 35 0.45 12.15 0.25
C ILE A 35 0.15 10.74 -0.25
N LEU A 36 0.09 9.76 0.66
CA LEU A 36 -0.35 8.41 0.33
C LEU A 36 -1.78 8.19 0.82
N GLU A 37 -2.69 8.02 -0.12
CA GLU A 37 -4.12 7.83 0.11
C GLU A 37 -4.54 6.35 0.02
N SER A 38 -5.23 5.84 1.04
CA SER A 38 -5.71 4.46 1.12
C SER A 38 -7.17 4.40 1.48
N ASP A 39 -7.92 3.51 0.83
CA ASP A 39 -9.28 3.13 1.23
C ASP A 39 -9.32 2.03 2.30
N SER A 40 -8.17 1.71 2.89
CA SER A 40 -8.02 0.71 3.96
C SER A 40 -7.70 1.35 5.29
N LEU A 41 -8.73 1.41 6.14
CA LEU A 41 -8.58 1.92 7.50
C LEU A 41 -7.65 1.00 8.34
N GLN A 42 -7.59 -0.29 8.01
CA GLN A 42 -6.68 -1.23 8.65
C GLN A 42 -5.22 -0.91 8.34
N LEU A 43 -4.86 -0.68 7.08
CA LEU A 43 -3.48 -0.34 6.71
C LEU A 43 -3.03 0.96 7.37
N VAL A 44 -3.89 1.99 7.37
CA VAL A 44 -3.59 3.27 8.03
C VAL A 44 -3.39 3.10 9.54
N SER A 45 -4.20 2.24 10.18
CA SER A 45 -4.05 1.93 11.61
C SER A 45 -2.76 1.16 11.90
N LEU A 46 -2.43 0.17 11.06
CA LEU A 46 -1.18 -0.58 11.17
C LEU A 46 0.05 0.30 10.97
N TRP A 47 0.01 1.24 10.03
CA TRP A 47 1.08 2.20 9.84
C TRP A 47 1.33 3.07 11.09
N LYS A 48 0.25 3.50 11.76
CA LYS A 48 0.38 4.26 13.03
C LYS A 48 1.02 3.44 14.14
N ASP A 49 0.65 2.17 14.26
CA ASP A 49 1.19 1.25 15.27
C ASP A 49 2.35 0.36 14.75
N ARG A 50 3.00 0.74 13.64
CA ARG A 50 3.97 -0.12 12.93
C ARG A 50 5.09 -0.65 13.80
N CYS A 51 5.58 0.13 14.76
CA CYS A 51 6.65 -0.27 15.69
C CYS A 51 6.24 -1.41 16.64
N LYS A 52 4.96 -1.78 16.71
CA LYS A 52 4.43 -2.85 17.58
C LYS A 52 4.10 -4.12 16.78
N GLN A 53 4.22 -4.12 15.45
CA GLN A 53 3.87 -5.27 14.63
C GLN A 53 5.00 -6.30 14.56
N ARG A 54 4.61 -7.58 14.57
CA ARG A 54 5.51 -8.76 14.50
C ARG A 54 5.05 -9.79 13.47
N SER A 55 4.12 -9.40 12.59
CA SER A 55 3.50 -10.26 11.57
C SER A 55 4.19 -10.07 10.21
N GLU A 56 3.82 -10.87 9.20
CA GLU A 56 4.39 -10.83 7.83
C GLU A 56 4.39 -9.41 7.22
N ILE A 57 3.38 -8.61 7.53
CA ILE A 57 3.28 -7.23 7.07
C ILE A 57 4.30 -6.29 7.72
N ALA A 58 4.88 -6.66 8.87
CA ALA A 58 5.85 -5.84 9.59
C ALA A 58 7.08 -5.55 8.72
N THR A 59 7.58 -6.55 7.98
CA THR A 59 8.72 -6.37 7.07
C THR A 59 8.40 -5.33 5.99
N ILE A 60 7.20 -5.36 5.43
CA ILE A 60 6.77 -4.39 4.41
C ILE A 60 6.68 -2.98 5.02
N LEU A 61 6.13 -2.88 6.24
CA LEU A 61 6.01 -1.61 6.96
C LEU A 61 7.39 -1.03 7.35
N ASP A 62 8.35 -1.87 7.70
CA ASP A 62 9.72 -1.45 8.02
C ASP A 62 10.43 -0.90 6.78
N GLU A 63 10.35 -1.59 5.64
CA GLU A 63 10.90 -1.08 4.37
C GLU A 63 10.25 0.24 3.95
N MET A 64 8.92 0.35 4.11
CA MET A 64 8.20 1.58 3.86
C MET A 64 8.67 2.70 4.80
N GLN A 65 8.94 2.39 6.07
CA GLN A 65 9.46 3.36 7.05
C GLN A 65 10.83 3.90 6.64
N GLU A 66 11.75 3.04 6.18
CA GLU A 66 13.05 3.47 5.67
C GLU A 66 12.89 4.44 4.48
N MET A 67 12.03 4.11 3.52
CA MET A 67 11.77 4.99 2.38
C MET A 67 11.12 6.32 2.78
N VAL A 68 10.18 6.29 3.73
CA VAL A 68 9.55 7.51 4.26
C VAL A 68 10.57 8.41 4.95
N THR A 69 11.57 7.86 5.64
CA THR A 69 12.63 8.68 6.25
C THR A 69 13.55 9.36 5.23
N ALA A 70 13.60 8.85 4.00
CA ALA A 70 14.35 9.47 2.90
C ALA A 70 13.55 10.58 2.19
N LEU A 71 12.26 10.76 2.50
CA LEU A 71 11.40 11.78 1.90
C LEU A 71 11.25 12.97 2.86
N PRO A 72 11.22 14.23 2.37
CA PRO A 72 11.15 15.41 3.23
C PRO A 72 9.87 15.48 4.06
N SER A 73 8.75 15.06 3.48
CA SER A 73 7.45 15.08 4.15
C SER A 73 6.51 14.03 3.54
N VAL A 74 5.95 13.17 4.39
CA VAL A 74 5.00 12.13 3.97
C VAL A 74 3.80 12.10 4.89
N THR A 75 2.60 12.14 4.30
CA THR A 75 1.33 12.04 5.03
C THR A 75 0.53 10.83 4.56
N PHE A 76 0.08 10.02 5.51
CA PHE A 76 -0.77 8.86 5.24
C PHE A 76 -2.22 9.23 5.56
N VAL A 77 -3.10 9.16 4.56
CA VAL A 77 -4.50 9.57 4.66
C VAL A 77 -5.41 8.42 4.31
N HIS A 78 -6.47 8.24 5.10
CA HIS A 78 -7.56 7.35 4.73
C HIS A 78 -8.59 8.10 3.90
N VAL A 79 -8.94 7.58 2.73
CA VAL A 79 -9.92 8.16 1.80
C VAL A 79 -11.00 7.15 1.45
N THR A 80 -12.21 7.60 1.10
CA THR A 80 -13.27 6.67 0.71
C THR A 80 -12.99 6.05 -0.66
N ARG A 81 -13.42 4.80 -0.89
CA ARG A 81 -13.21 4.09 -2.16
C ARG A 81 -13.73 4.85 -3.39
N SER A 82 -14.76 5.68 -3.22
CA SER A 82 -15.32 6.51 -4.28
C SER A 82 -14.36 7.59 -4.79
N VAL A 83 -13.38 8.00 -3.98
CA VAL A 83 -12.30 8.92 -4.40
C VAL A 83 -11.01 8.18 -4.75
N ASN A 84 -10.81 6.94 -4.26
CA ASN A 84 -9.69 6.07 -4.63
C ASN A 84 -9.93 5.25 -5.93
N GLY A 85 -10.65 5.82 -6.90
CA GLY A 85 -11.10 5.10 -8.09
C GLY A 85 -9.95 4.57 -8.95
N ALA A 86 -8.86 5.34 -9.09
CA ALA A 86 -7.71 4.94 -9.89
C ALA A 86 -6.99 3.72 -9.30
N ALA A 87 -6.67 3.72 -8.01
CA ALA A 87 -6.02 2.57 -7.37
C ALA A 87 -6.95 1.35 -7.35
N HIS A 88 -8.26 1.56 -7.18
CA HIS A 88 -9.24 0.48 -7.27
C HIS A 88 -9.23 -0.20 -8.65
N LEU A 89 -9.16 0.58 -9.73
CA LEU A 89 -9.05 0.05 -11.10
C LEU A 89 -7.72 -0.70 -11.31
N CYS A 90 -6.61 -0.18 -10.79
CA CYS A 90 -5.29 -0.85 -10.85
C CYS A 90 -5.33 -2.22 -10.15
N ALA A 91 -5.84 -2.29 -8.92
CA ALA A 91 -5.96 -3.54 -8.17
C ALA A 91 -6.92 -4.55 -8.85
N LYS A 92 -8.03 -4.05 -9.41
CA LYS A 92 -8.97 -4.88 -10.18
C LYS A 92 -8.32 -5.47 -11.44
N ASN A 93 -7.50 -4.70 -12.15
CA ASN A 93 -6.82 -5.20 -13.34
C ASN A 93 -5.73 -6.21 -13.00
N ALA A 94 -4.93 -5.94 -11.95
CA ALA A 94 -3.89 -6.86 -11.48
C ALA A 94 -4.46 -8.22 -11.07
N SER A 95 -5.56 -8.24 -10.31
CA SER A 95 -6.26 -9.46 -9.89
C SER A 95 -6.91 -10.25 -11.03
N SER A 96 -7.13 -9.62 -12.18
CA SER A 96 -7.64 -10.30 -13.38
C SER A 96 -6.56 -10.93 -14.26
N SER A 97 -5.29 -10.60 -14.03
CA SER A 97 -4.14 -11.00 -14.86
C SER A 97 -3.35 -12.20 -14.32
N SER A 98 -3.72 -12.77 -13.17
CA SER A 98 -3.03 -13.94 -12.61
C SER A 98 -3.02 -15.10 -13.63
N PRO A 99 -1.85 -15.67 -13.99
CA PRO A 99 -1.80 -16.76 -14.95
C PRO A 99 -2.59 -17.95 -14.41
N ARG A 100 -3.47 -18.50 -15.24
CA ARG A 100 -4.03 -19.83 -14.95
C ARG A 100 -2.85 -20.82 -14.89
N PRO A 101 -2.70 -21.61 -13.80
CA PRO A 101 -1.88 -22.79 -13.89
C PRO A 101 -2.51 -23.68 -14.97
N GLN A 102 -1.70 -24.05 -15.97
CA GLN A 102 -2.05 -25.12 -16.92
C GLN A 102 -1.85 -26.46 -16.25
#